data_AF-A0A380LM66-F1
#
_entry.id   AF-A0A380LM66-F1
#
_cell.length_a   1.000
_cell.length_b   1.000
_cell.length_c   1.000
_cell.angle_alpha   90.00
_cell.angle_beta   90.00
_cell.angle_gamma   90.00
#
_symmetry.space_group_name_H-M   'P 1'
#
loop_
_entity.id
_entity.type
_entity.pdbx_description
1 polymer ?
#
loop_
_entity_poly.entity_id
_entity_poly.type
_entity_poly.pdbx_seq_one_letter_code
_entity_poly.pdbx_strand_id
1 'polypeptide(L)'
;MEEILSDEKSIMEYLEILFLSQRSYEQRIEILEKKYGIMFKEESEMRKMCTFSDAIWEKGIDEGMERGIKEGSLITSINNVQNLIKKHVVSNIEEAMDLLEVEASLRPAILKSIQMH
;
A
#
# COMPACT_ATOMS: atom_id res chain seq x y z
N MET A 1 -16.81 -34.74 4.54
CA MET A 1 -16.23 -33.39 4.77
C MET A 1 -14.75 -33.43 5.13
N GLU A 2 -14.18 -34.58 5.51
CA GLU A 2 -12.80 -34.68 6.03
C GLU A 2 -11.66 -34.76 4.99
N GLU A 3 -11.93 -34.86 3.68
CA GLU A 3 -10.85 -35.04 2.68
C GLU A 3 -10.50 -33.81 1.81
N ILE A 4 -11.27 -32.72 1.90
CA ILE A 4 -11.18 -31.61 0.93
C ILE A 4 -9.97 -30.68 1.21
N LEU A 5 -9.40 -30.73 2.41
CA LEU A 5 -8.28 -29.87 2.86
C LEU A 5 -7.00 -30.69 3.17
N SER A 6 -6.79 -31.81 2.47
CA SER A 6 -5.70 -32.75 2.78
C SER A 6 -4.33 -32.36 2.20
N ASP A 7 -4.28 -31.38 1.29
CA ASP A 7 -3.04 -30.92 0.65
C ASP A 7 -2.84 -29.41 0.92
N GLU A 8 -1.64 -28.99 1.32
CA GLU A 8 -1.31 -27.59 1.66
C GLU A 8 -1.66 -26.63 0.52
N LYS A 9 -1.51 -27.08 -0.74
CA LYS A 9 -1.92 -26.32 -1.94
C LYS A 9 -3.43 -26.04 -1.98
N SER A 10 -4.26 -26.95 -1.49
CA SER A 10 -5.72 -26.78 -1.48
C SER A 10 -6.18 -25.71 -0.49
N ILE A 11 -5.49 -25.60 0.64
CA ILE A 11 -5.75 -24.60 1.69
C ILE A 11 -5.37 -23.22 1.19
N MET A 12 -4.19 -23.09 0.56
CA MET A 12 -3.73 -21.81 0.02
C MET A 12 -4.69 -21.28 -1.06
N GLU A 13 -5.15 -22.14 -1.96
CA GLU A 13 -6.11 -21.76 -2.99
C GLU A 13 -7.46 -21.31 -2.39
N TYR A 14 -7.92 -21.99 -1.33
CA TYR A 14 -9.12 -21.59 -0.60
C TYR A 14 -8.98 -20.21 0.06
N LEU A 15 -7.86 -19.94 0.73
CA LEU A 15 -7.59 -18.64 1.36
C LEU A 15 -7.50 -17.52 0.30
N GLU A 16 -6.92 -17.80 -0.86
CA GLU A 16 -6.86 -16.83 -1.97
C GLU A 16 -8.27 -16.47 -2.47
N ILE A 17 -9.16 -17.46 -2.61
CA ILE A 17 -10.56 -17.22 -3.02
C ILE A 17 -11.29 -16.36 -1.99
N LEU A 18 -11.12 -16.66 -0.70
CA LEU A 18 -11.80 -15.93 0.37
C LEU A 18 -11.32 -14.50 0.54
N PHE A 19 -10.00 -14.28 0.52
CA PHE A 19 -9.41 -13.04 1.02
C PHE A 19 -8.77 -12.18 -0.08
N LEU A 20 -8.32 -12.75 -1.19
CA LEU A 20 -7.48 -12.06 -2.18
C LEU A 20 -8.12 -11.99 -3.59
N SER A 21 -9.20 -12.72 -3.82
CA SER A 21 -9.85 -12.74 -5.12
C SER A 21 -10.54 -11.40 -5.43
N GLN A 22 -10.29 -10.77 -6.57
CA GLN A 22 -11.08 -9.60 -7.02
C GLN A 22 -12.49 -9.97 -7.53
N ARG A 23 -12.93 -11.22 -7.33
CA ARG A 23 -14.25 -11.69 -7.74
C ARG A 23 -15.33 -11.12 -6.83
N SER A 24 -16.51 -10.95 -7.41
CA SER A 24 -17.73 -10.60 -6.67
C SER A 24 -18.06 -11.66 -5.61
N TYR A 25 -18.83 -11.23 -4.61
CA TYR A 25 -19.33 -12.08 -3.54
C TYR A 25 -20.01 -13.36 -4.09
N GLU A 26 -20.88 -13.19 -5.08
CA GLU A 26 -21.67 -14.25 -5.70
C GLU A 26 -20.77 -15.29 -6.37
N GLN A 27 -19.73 -14.83 -7.06
CA GLN A 27 -18.75 -15.70 -7.71
C GLN A 27 -17.90 -16.48 -6.69
N ARG A 28 -17.57 -15.87 -5.54
CA ARG A 28 -16.83 -16.56 -4.48
C ARG A 28 -17.69 -17.67 -3.87
N ILE A 29 -18.96 -17.41 -3.58
CA ILE A 29 -19.90 -18.44 -3.12
C ILE A 29 -20.00 -19.58 -4.12
N GLU A 30 -20.20 -19.26 -5.40
CA GLU A 30 -20.35 -20.28 -6.43
C GLU A 30 -19.13 -21.22 -6.50
N ILE A 31 -17.91 -20.67 -6.39
CA ILE A 31 -16.68 -21.47 -6.37
C ILE A 31 -16.62 -22.33 -5.09
N LEU A 32 -16.93 -21.75 -3.93
CA LEU A 32 -16.87 -22.46 -2.65
C LEU A 32 -17.88 -23.60 -2.57
N GLU A 33 -19.08 -23.40 -3.12
CA GLU A 33 -20.10 -24.43 -3.23
C GLU A 33 -19.69 -25.52 -4.22
N LYS A 34 -19.30 -25.15 -5.46
CA LYS A 34 -19.02 -26.12 -6.53
C LYS A 34 -17.73 -26.90 -6.34
N LYS A 35 -16.67 -26.25 -5.84
CA LYS A 35 -15.33 -26.84 -5.74
C LYS A 35 -15.07 -27.46 -4.37
N TYR A 36 -15.58 -26.84 -3.31
CA TYR A 36 -15.29 -27.26 -1.93
C TYR A 36 -16.52 -27.81 -1.20
N GLY A 37 -17.72 -27.75 -1.79
CA GLY A 37 -18.95 -28.22 -1.16
C GLY A 37 -19.36 -27.41 0.07
N ILE A 38 -18.84 -26.18 0.22
CA ILE A 38 -19.10 -25.33 1.38
C ILE A 38 -20.37 -24.54 1.09
N MET A 39 -21.44 -24.86 1.82
CA MET A 39 -22.70 -24.12 1.74
C MET A 39 -22.78 -23.10 2.87
N PHE A 40 -23.04 -21.85 2.52
CA PHE A 40 -23.23 -20.78 3.49
C PHE A 40 -24.69 -20.76 3.96
N LYS A 41 -24.91 -20.90 5.27
CA LYS A 41 -26.26 -20.80 5.87
C LYS A 41 -26.73 -19.35 6.01
N GLU A 42 -25.79 -18.43 6.22
CA GLU A 42 -26.08 -17.00 6.32
C GLU A 42 -25.18 -16.20 5.38
N GLU A 43 -25.84 -15.53 4.43
CA GLU A 43 -25.20 -14.59 3.50
C GLU A 43 -24.44 -13.47 4.25
N SER A 44 -24.94 -13.12 5.46
CA SER A 44 -24.43 -12.03 6.29
C SER A 44 -23.00 -12.23 6.79
N GLU A 45 -22.60 -13.46 7.11
CA GLU A 45 -21.28 -13.76 7.69
C GLU A 45 -20.18 -13.66 6.64
N MET A 46 -20.46 -14.14 5.43
CA MET A 46 -19.50 -14.07 4.34
C MET A 46 -19.41 -12.66 3.74
N ARG A 47 -20.51 -11.90 3.66
CA ARG A 47 -20.46 -10.48 3.30
C ARG A 47 -19.58 -9.69 4.27
N LYS A 48 -19.71 -9.94 5.58
CA LYS A 48 -18.84 -9.32 6.61
C LYS A 48 -17.36 -9.63 6.40
N MET A 49 -17.00 -10.86 6.04
CA MET A 49 -15.60 -11.23 5.74
C MET A 49 -15.07 -10.55 4.47
N CYS A 50 -15.85 -10.54 3.38
CA CYS A 50 -15.43 -9.86 2.15
C CYS A 50 -15.23 -8.36 2.39
N THR A 51 -16.19 -7.70 3.06
CA THR A 51 -16.07 -6.28 3.42
C THR A 51 -14.89 -6.01 4.35
N PHE A 52 -14.53 -6.94 5.24
CA PHE A 52 -13.37 -6.78 6.11
C PHE A 52 -12.06 -6.80 5.31
N SER A 53 -11.89 -7.75 4.39
CA SER A 53 -10.72 -7.80 3.51
C SER A 53 -10.60 -6.57 2.62
N ASP A 54 -11.72 -6.14 2.03
CA ASP A 54 -11.76 -4.95 1.17
C ASP A 54 -11.40 -3.70 1.98
N ALA A 55 -11.93 -3.53 3.20
CA ALA A 55 -11.62 -2.40 4.06
C ALA A 55 -10.14 -2.34 4.49
N ILE A 56 -9.52 -3.49 4.78
CA ILE A 56 -8.08 -3.55 5.10
C ILE A 56 -7.24 -3.24 3.86
N TRP A 57 -7.64 -3.75 2.69
CA TRP A 57 -6.96 -3.49 1.43
C TRP A 57 -7.00 -2.00 1.06
N GLU A 58 -8.19 -1.39 1.08
CA GLU A 58 -8.38 0.04 0.81
C GLU A 58 -7.54 0.90 1.76
N LYS A 59 -7.59 0.62 3.07
CA LYS A 59 -6.75 1.30 4.04
C LYS A 59 -5.25 1.16 3.75
N GLY A 60 -4.82 -0.03 3.33
CA GLY A 60 -3.43 -0.28 2.95
C GLY A 60 -3.00 0.52 1.73
N ILE A 61 -3.88 0.65 0.72
CA ILE A 61 -3.64 1.49 -0.46
C ILE A 61 -3.56 2.97 -0.08
N ASP A 62 -4.49 3.46 0.75
CA ASP A 62 -4.49 4.86 1.19
C ASP A 62 -3.23 5.22 1.98
N GLU A 63 -2.85 4.38 2.96
CA GLU A 63 -1.62 4.57 3.72
C GLU A 63 -0.38 4.48 2.82
N GLY A 64 -0.36 3.55 1.87
CA GLY A 64 0.73 3.38 0.92
C GLY A 64 0.89 4.59 -0.01
N MET A 65 -0.22 5.11 -0.52
CA MET A 65 -0.26 6.30 -1.36
C MET A 65 0.19 7.54 -0.59
N GLU A 66 -0.31 7.74 0.64
CA GLU A 66 0.09 8.86 1.49
C GLU A 66 1.60 8.83 1.79
N ARG A 67 2.14 7.66 2.15
CA ARG A 67 3.58 7.49 2.38
C ARG A 67 4.38 7.74 1.11
N GLY A 68 3.95 7.19 -0.03
CA GLY A 68 4.61 7.36 -1.32
C GLY A 68 4.66 8.81 -1.78
N ILE A 69 3.56 9.56 -1.61
CA ILE A 69 3.53 11.01 -1.91
C ILE A 69 4.51 11.76 -1.02
N LYS A 70 4.52 11.50 0.30
CA LYS A 70 5.45 12.16 1.23
C LYS A 70 6.91 11.88 0.90
N GLU A 71 7.24 10.61 0.65
CA GLU A 71 8.61 10.20 0.32
C GLU A 71 9.05 10.75 -1.04
N GLY A 72 8.17 10.70 -2.05
CA GLY A 72 8.43 11.30 -3.37
C GLY A 72 8.63 12.81 -3.32
N SER A 73 7.85 13.52 -2.50
CA SER A 73 8.02 14.97 -2.27
C SER A 73 9.36 15.28 -1.62
N LEU A 74 9.78 14.49 -0.61
CA LEU A 74 11.07 14.65 0.04
C LEU A 74 12.23 14.38 -0.92
N ILE A 75 12.20 13.27 -1.66
CA ILE A 75 13.24 12.91 -2.63
C ILE A 75 13.37 13.98 -3.72
N THR A 76 12.24 14.45 -4.26
CA THR A 76 12.21 15.54 -5.25
C THR A 76 12.85 16.81 -4.69
N SER A 77 12.51 17.18 -3.46
CA SER A 77 13.05 18.37 -2.81
C SER A 77 14.57 18.26 -2.60
N ILE A 78 15.06 17.10 -2.15
CA ILE A 78 16.50 16.82 -2.02
C ILE A 78 17.22 16.97 -3.37
N ASN A 79 16.68 16.36 -4.42
CA ASN A 79 17.27 16.42 -5.76
C ASN A 79 17.32 17.85 -6.30
N ASN A 80 16.24 18.62 -6.11
CA ASN A 80 16.19 20.01 -6.54
C ASN A 80 17.20 20.88 -5.80
N VAL A 81 17.28 20.76 -4.48
CA VAL A 81 18.28 21.45 -3.65
C VAL A 81 19.70 21.11 -4.13
N GLN A 82 20.01 19.82 -4.30
CA GLN A 82 21.32 19.39 -4.79
C GLN A 82 21.63 19.95 -6.18
N ASN A 83 20.65 20.00 -7.08
CA ASN A 83 20.82 20.52 -8.42
C ASN A 83 21.09 22.03 -8.43
N LEU A 84 20.42 22.81 -7.57
CA LEU A 84 20.68 24.24 -7.46
C LEU A 84 22.11 24.53 -6.98
N ILE A 85 22.58 23.77 -6.00
CA ILE A 85 23.95 23.88 -5.48
C ILE A 85 24.97 23.46 -6.56
N LYS A 86 24.76 22.31 -7.21
CA LYS A 86 25.64 21.79 -8.27
C LYS A 86 25.74 22.72 -9.47
N LYS A 87 24.66 23.42 -9.80
CA LYS A 87 24.62 24.42 -10.89
C LYS A 87 25.07 25.80 -10.45
N HIS A 88 25.53 25.96 -9.21
CA HIS A 88 25.96 27.23 -8.63
C HIS A 88 24.91 28.35 -8.70
N VAL A 89 23.62 27.99 -8.65
CA VAL A 89 22.51 28.95 -8.62
C VAL A 89 22.40 29.61 -7.24
N VAL A 90 22.77 28.88 -6.19
CA VAL A 90 22.75 29.29 -4.79
C VAL A 90 24.04 28.86 -4.11
N SER A 91 24.40 29.52 -3.01
CA SER A 91 25.68 29.34 -2.33
C SER A 91 25.65 28.27 -1.24
N ASN A 92 24.47 27.93 -0.71
CA ASN A 92 24.31 26.96 0.37
C ASN A 92 22.92 26.28 0.37
N ILE A 93 22.75 25.26 1.21
CA ILE A 93 21.53 24.45 1.31
C ILE A 93 20.33 25.27 1.82
N GLU A 94 20.53 26.17 2.79
CA GLU A 94 19.44 26.99 3.34
C GLU A 94 18.87 27.93 2.29
N GLU A 95 19.73 28.62 1.54
CA GLU A 95 19.34 29.49 0.43
C GLU A 95 18.59 28.70 -0.66
N ALA A 96 19.01 27.46 -0.94
CA ALA A 96 18.30 26.58 -1.86
C ALA A 96 16.88 26.22 -1.37
N MET A 97 16.74 25.91 -0.08
CA MET A 97 15.44 25.57 0.53
C MET A 97 14.52 26.77 0.62
N ASP A 98 15.06 27.97 0.86
CA ASP A 98 14.30 29.22 0.83
C ASP A 98 13.81 29.55 -0.58
N LEU A 99 14.68 29.43 -1.59
CA LEU A 99 14.32 29.68 -2.99
C LEU A 99 13.25 28.69 -3.51
N LEU A 100 13.30 27.44 -3.06
CA LEU A 100 12.33 26.40 -3.41
C LEU A 100 11.07 26.43 -2.53
N GLU A 101 10.97 27.37 -1.59
CA GLU A 101 9.87 27.49 -0.62
C GLU A 101 9.58 26.17 0.10
N VAL A 102 10.64 25.46 0.51
CA VAL A 102 10.54 24.14 1.14
C VAL A 102 9.82 24.26 2.48
N GLU A 103 8.75 23.47 2.61
CA GLU A 103 7.98 23.28 3.84
C GLU A 103 8.89 23.02 5.05
N ALA A 104 8.64 23.74 6.15
CA ALA A 104 9.48 23.71 7.35
C ALA A 104 9.63 22.29 7.94
N SER A 105 8.62 21.44 7.77
CA SER A 105 8.61 20.05 8.23
C SER A 105 9.61 19.16 7.48
N LEU A 106 9.96 19.49 6.23
CA LEU A 106 10.87 18.69 5.40
C LEU A 106 12.33 19.11 5.53
N ARG A 107 12.60 20.36 5.94
CA ARG A 107 13.96 20.92 6.02
C ARG A 107 14.95 20.09 6.85
N PRO A 108 14.59 19.60 8.07
CA PRO A 108 15.52 18.78 8.85
C PRO A 108 15.87 17.45 8.16
N ALA A 109 14.91 16.85 7.46
CA ALA A 109 15.12 15.61 6.73
C ALA A 109 16.06 15.83 5.53
N ILE A 110 15.85 16.91 4.77
CA ILE A 110 16.70 17.28 3.62
C ILE A 110 18.13 17.56 4.07
N LEU A 111 18.31 18.36 5.12
CA LEU A 111 19.63 18.68 5.68
C LEU A 111 20.39 17.41 6.07
N LYS A 112 19.73 16.51 6.80
CA LYS A 112 20.31 15.22 7.20
C LYS A 112 20.70 14.38 5.98
N SER A 113 19.82 14.26 4.99
CA SER A 113 20.09 13.46 3.78
C SER A 113 21.24 14.00 2.93
N ILE A 114 21.39 15.32 2.84
CA ILE A 114 22.47 15.94 2.05
C ILE A 114 23.80 15.93 2.80
N GLN A 115 23.81 16.16 4.12
CA GLN A 115 25.03 16.19 4.93
C GLN A 115 25.66 14.80 5.17
N MET A 116 24.92 13.73 4.93
CA MET A 116 25.43 12.35 5.02
C MET A 116 26.21 11.90 3.76
N HIS A 117 26.28 12.75 2.73
CA HIS A 117 26.98 12.51 1.46
C HIS A 117 28.03 13.60 1.21
#